data_AF-A0AAU4TMR8-F1
#
_entry.id   AF-A0AAU4TMR8-F1
#
_cell.length_a   1.000
_cell.length_b   1.000
_cell.length_c   1.000
_cell.angle_alpha   90.00
_cell.angle_beta   90.00
_cell.angle_gamma   90.00
#
_symmetry.space_group_name_H-M   'P 1'
#
loop_
_entity.id
_entity.type
_entity.pdbx_description
1 polymer ?
#
loop_
_entity_poly.entity_id
_entity_poly.type
_entity_poly.pdbx_seq_one_letter_code
_entity_poly.pdbx_strand_id
1 'polypeptide(L)'
;MSDVDPMFYRQLLSSQLQAARKKAGYSQLDVVRETGWSPSKVMRLESGRVKISMTDLKALTNYYNLPPEDAAVLKQAAESARLQPWWYDYRSLLSEGFQSYLGYEASAAVIRNFEALFIPGLLQTEGYARTILQQSVVEEKEELLDLRMKRQERMLVESSETELRFLIDEAALRRVVGNPAVMEAQLDHIESTSSLNHVTVGVVPFARGLYPLLRSPYVIFEFSRAEQERVVYLENPDGSVILNNKAIVGVQRSVEDYIEAFWEVENEYARPFSEWREASAPATIPPDIS
;
A
#
# COMPACT_ATOMS: atom_id res chain seq x y z
N MET A 1 5.05 0.12 22.43
CA MET A 1 6.08 0.53 21.45
C MET A 1 5.42 0.39 20.11
N SER A 2 5.23 1.49 19.39
CA SER A 2 4.36 1.51 18.22
C SER A 2 4.95 0.66 17.11
N ASP A 3 4.19 -0.36 16.72
CA ASP A 3 4.57 -1.41 15.78
C ASP A 3 4.43 -0.93 14.32
N VAL A 4 4.84 0.30 14.05
CA VAL A 4 4.62 0.96 12.75
C VAL A 4 5.96 1.11 12.03
N ASP A 5 5.95 0.91 10.70
CA ASP A 5 7.18 0.83 9.91
C ASP A 5 8.03 2.12 9.99
N PRO A 6 9.38 2.02 10.05
CA PRO A 6 10.27 3.18 10.03
C PRO A 6 10.05 4.13 8.83
N MET A 7 9.56 3.65 7.68
CA MET A 7 9.19 4.49 6.54
C MET A 7 7.99 5.39 6.85
N PHE A 8 6.97 4.89 7.56
CA PHE A 8 5.85 5.72 8.01
C PHE A 8 6.33 6.84 8.92
N TYR A 9 7.19 6.52 9.89
CA TYR A 9 7.75 7.54 10.78
C TYR A 9 8.61 8.57 10.05
N ARG A 10 9.34 8.18 9.00
CA ARG A 10 10.07 9.13 8.16
C ARG A 10 9.13 10.08 7.45
N GLN A 11 8.03 9.58 6.90
CA GLN A 11 7.06 10.40 6.18
C GLN A 11 6.25 11.29 7.13
N LEU A 12 5.85 10.77 8.29
CA LEU A 12 5.21 11.53 9.36
C LEU A 12 6.11 12.68 9.81
N LEU A 13 7.40 12.40 10.03
CA LEU A 13 8.38 13.38 10.45
C LEU A 13 8.60 14.47 9.40
N SER A 14 8.75 14.11 8.12
CA SER A 14 8.95 15.09 7.04
C SER A 14 7.73 16.02 6.91
N SER A 15 6.53 15.45 6.96
CA SER A 15 5.27 16.17 6.89
C SER A 15 5.09 17.11 8.07
N GLN A 16 5.31 16.65 9.30
CA GLN A 16 5.19 17.50 10.48
C GLN A 16 6.25 18.61 10.51
N LEU A 17 7.48 18.35 10.04
CA LEU A 17 8.49 19.39 9.88
C LEU A 17 8.09 20.44 8.84
N GLN A 18 7.55 20.02 7.70
CA GLN A 18 7.06 20.94 6.68
C GLN A 18 5.89 21.78 7.19
N ALA A 19 4.95 21.16 7.89
CA ALA A 19 3.81 21.85 8.51
C ALA A 19 4.27 22.85 9.57
N ALA A 20 5.22 22.47 10.43
CA ALA A 20 5.79 23.35 11.45
C ALA A 20 6.50 24.56 10.82
N ARG A 21 7.30 24.34 9.76
CA ARG A 21 7.95 25.42 9.01
C ARG A 21 6.93 26.39 8.42
N LYS A 22 5.89 25.87 7.74
CA LYS A 22 4.81 26.67 7.15
C LYS A 22 4.07 27.48 8.23
N LYS A 23 3.75 26.86 9.37
CA LYS A 23 3.09 27.51 10.52
C LYS A 23 3.94 28.63 11.12
N ALA A 24 5.27 28.46 11.16
CA ALA A 24 6.21 29.48 11.61
C ALA A 24 6.47 30.60 10.57
N GLY A 25 5.91 30.49 9.36
CA GLY A 25 6.03 31.51 8.31
C GLY A 25 7.34 31.50 7.53
N TYR A 26 8.16 30.44 7.66
CA TYR A 26 9.47 30.36 7.02
C TYR A 26 9.42 29.68 5.64
N SER A 27 10.22 30.16 4.70
CA SER A 27 10.51 29.46 3.44
C SER A 27 11.64 28.44 3.62
N GLN A 28 11.83 27.51 2.66
CA GLN A 28 13.01 26.63 2.67
C GLN A 28 14.34 27.41 2.56
N LEU A 29 14.31 28.58 1.90
CA LEU A 29 15.49 29.44 1.78
C LEU A 29 15.86 30.09 3.12
N ASP A 30 14.88 30.39 3.97
CA ASP A 30 15.13 30.92 5.32
C ASP A 30 15.82 29.86 6.18
N VAL A 31 15.38 28.60 6.08
CA VAL A 31 16.04 27.46 6.74
C VAL A 31 17.49 27.30 6.27
N VAL A 32 17.74 27.40 4.96
CA VAL A 32 19.10 27.35 4.40
C VAL A 32 19.98 28.48 4.98
N ARG A 33 19.45 29.71 5.05
CA ARG A 33 20.17 30.88 5.58
C ARG A 33 20.51 30.73 7.06
N GLU A 34 19.57 30.25 7.86
CA GLU A 34 19.77 30.07 9.29
C GLU A 34 20.73 28.92 9.61
N THR A 35 20.50 27.76 9.00
CA THR A 35 21.21 26.52 9.37
C THR A 35 22.58 26.40 8.69
N GLY A 36 22.83 27.17 7.64
CA GLY A 36 24.00 27.03 6.76
C GLY A 36 23.99 25.74 5.93
N TRP A 37 22.88 25.01 5.88
CA TRP A 37 22.78 23.77 5.11
C TRP A 37 22.59 24.03 3.62
N SER A 38 22.97 23.07 2.77
CA SER A 38 22.67 23.18 1.35
C SER A 38 21.16 23.11 1.08
N PRO A 39 20.63 23.83 0.06
CA PRO A 39 19.23 23.71 -0.34
C PRO A 39 18.80 22.27 -0.62
N SER A 40 19.69 21.47 -1.20
CA SER A 40 19.46 20.04 -1.44
C SER A 40 19.25 19.23 -0.16
N LYS A 41 19.98 19.55 0.93
CA LYS A 41 19.78 18.89 2.24
C LYS A 41 18.38 19.19 2.78
N VAL A 42 17.98 20.47 2.81
CA VAL A 42 16.65 20.89 3.30
C VAL A 42 15.53 20.22 2.50
N MET A 43 15.64 20.21 1.18
CA MET A 43 14.66 19.56 0.31
C MET A 43 14.55 18.04 0.55
N ARG A 44 15.68 17.34 0.78
CA ARG A 44 15.65 15.90 1.09
C ARG A 44 15.08 15.59 2.46
N LEU A 45 15.32 16.45 3.45
CA LEU A 45 14.74 16.31 4.79
C LEU A 45 13.22 16.49 4.74
N GLU A 46 12.73 17.52 4.07
CA GLU A 46 11.29 17.79 3.94
C GLU A 46 10.55 16.81 3.02
N SER A 47 11.25 16.07 2.16
CA SER A 47 10.65 15.02 1.32
C SER A 47 10.77 13.61 1.93
N GLY A 48 11.25 13.46 3.17
CA GLY A 48 11.35 12.16 3.85
C GLY A 48 12.37 11.18 3.25
N ARG A 49 13.10 11.58 2.19
CA ARG A 49 14.04 10.72 1.45
C ARG A 49 15.29 10.35 2.25
N VAL A 50 15.65 11.13 3.25
CA VAL A 50 16.81 10.88 4.11
C VAL A 50 16.42 10.95 5.58
N LYS A 51 17.08 10.14 6.41
CA LYS A 51 16.93 10.20 7.86
C LYS A 51 17.48 11.53 8.38
N ILE A 52 16.69 12.25 9.19
CA ILE A 52 17.18 13.44 9.88
C ILE A 52 18.05 13.06 11.08
N SER A 53 19.15 13.78 11.32
CA SER A 53 19.93 13.62 12.56
C SER A 53 19.21 14.25 13.75
N MET A 54 19.42 13.73 14.96
CA MET A 54 18.82 14.34 16.16
C MET A 54 19.32 15.78 16.37
N THR A 55 20.56 16.04 15.97
CA THR A 55 21.16 17.39 15.96
C THR A 55 20.43 18.31 14.98
N ASP A 56 20.23 17.86 13.74
CA ASP A 56 19.50 18.63 12.72
C ASP A 56 18.04 18.86 13.15
N LEU A 57 17.38 17.85 13.71
CA LEU A 57 16.01 17.97 14.21
C LEU A 57 15.90 19.01 15.32
N LYS A 58 16.84 19.01 16.27
CA LYS A 58 16.90 20.00 17.34
C LYS A 58 17.10 21.42 16.79
N ALA A 59 17.94 21.57 15.76
CA ALA A 59 18.14 22.86 15.11
C ALA A 59 16.85 23.38 14.46
N LEU A 60 16.14 22.53 13.71
CA LEU A 60 14.88 22.91 13.07
C LEU A 60 13.77 23.22 14.08
N THR A 61 13.61 22.37 15.10
CA THR A 61 12.55 22.56 16.11
C THR A 61 12.75 23.84 16.92
N ASN A 62 14.00 24.18 17.24
CA ASN A 62 14.34 25.46 17.86
C ASN A 62 14.07 26.63 16.91
N TYR A 63 14.51 26.55 15.67
CA TYR A 63 14.34 27.64 14.71
C TYR A 63 12.87 27.94 14.40
N TYR A 64 12.03 26.91 14.34
CA TYR A 64 10.60 27.04 14.14
C TYR A 64 9.83 27.43 15.41
N ASN A 65 10.52 27.60 16.56
CA ASN A 65 9.93 27.87 17.86
C ASN A 65 8.79 26.91 18.22
N LEU A 66 8.96 25.60 17.99
CA LEU A 66 7.94 24.64 18.37
C LEU A 66 7.80 24.56 19.89
N PRO A 67 6.56 24.42 20.41
CA PRO A 67 6.31 24.05 21.79
C PRO A 67 7.07 22.76 22.16
N PRO A 68 7.52 22.61 23.42
CA PRO A 68 8.24 21.41 23.87
C PRO A 68 7.47 20.11 23.62
N GLU A 69 6.14 20.12 23.75
CA GLU A 69 5.30 18.96 23.44
C GLU A 69 5.38 18.54 21.97
N ASP A 70 5.27 19.49 21.04
CA ASP A 70 5.34 19.23 19.60
C ASP A 70 6.74 18.77 19.19
N ALA A 71 7.78 19.37 19.76
CA ALA A 71 9.16 18.97 19.53
C ALA A 71 9.44 17.54 20.05
N ALA A 72 8.81 17.14 21.16
CA ALA A 72 8.93 15.78 21.70
C ALA A 72 8.27 14.74 20.77
N VAL A 73 7.12 15.06 20.17
CA VAL A 73 6.46 14.18 19.17
C VAL A 73 7.37 13.98 17.95
N LEU A 74 7.93 15.07 17.41
CA LEU A 74 8.87 14.99 16.29
C LEU A 74 10.12 14.18 16.64
N LYS A 75 10.62 14.34 17.87
CA LYS A 75 11.77 13.59 18.38
C LYS A 75 11.47 12.09 18.41
N GLN A 76 10.31 11.70 18.94
CA GLN A 76 9.89 10.31 18.97
C GLN A 76 9.74 9.73 17.56
N ALA A 77 9.13 10.48 16.63
CA ALA A 77 9.03 10.05 15.23
C ALA A 77 10.42 9.85 14.59
N ALA A 78 11.39 10.73 14.87
CA ALA A 78 12.75 10.59 14.37
C ALA A 78 13.51 9.39 14.95
N GLU A 79 13.26 9.05 16.22
CA GLU A 79 13.79 7.85 16.85
C GLU A 79 13.16 6.58 16.25
N SER A 80 11.84 6.55 16.07
CA SER A 80 11.14 5.43 15.44
C SER A 80 11.52 5.23 13.97
N ALA A 81 11.73 6.31 13.22
CA ALA A 81 12.24 6.29 11.84
C ALA A 81 13.64 5.65 11.68
N ARG A 82 14.34 5.44 12.79
CA ARG A 82 15.66 4.81 12.83
C ARG A 82 15.62 3.34 13.19
N LEU A 83 14.48 2.82 13.67
CA LEU A 83 14.30 1.41 14.00
C LEU A 83 14.45 0.53 12.75
N GLN A 84 14.63 -0.77 12.98
CA GLN A 84 14.59 -1.75 11.91
C GLN A 84 13.12 -2.03 11.53
N PRO A 85 12.81 -2.12 10.22
CA PRO A 85 11.48 -2.54 9.77
C PRO A 85 11.14 -3.95 10.26
N TRP A 86 9.86 -4.24 10.46
CA TRP A 86 9.40 -5.57 10.89
C TRP A 86 9.79 -6.68 9.90
N TRP A 87 9.94 -6.34 8.61
CA TRP A 87 10.35 -7.25 7.54
C TRP A 87 11.88 -7.34 7.36
N TYR A 88 12.68 -6.72 8.24
CA TYR A 88 14.15 -6.63 8.08
C TYR A 88 14.83 -7.99 7.96
N ASP A 89 14.35 -9.00 8.66
CA ASP A 89 14.92 -10.35 8.63
C ASP A 89 14.68 -11.05 7.27
N TYR A 90 13.67 -10.63 6.51
CA TYR A 90 13.36 -11.15 5.17
C TYR A 90 14.08 -10.38 4.06
N ARG A 91 14.79 -9.29 4.35
CA ARG A 91 15.32 -8.36 3.32
C ARG A 91 16.17 -9.03 2.23
N SER A 92 16.84 -10.13 2.53
CA SER A 92 17.64 -10.89 1.55
C SER A 92 16.79 -11.60 0.51
N LEU A 93 15.51 -11.85 0.82
CA LEU A 93 14.53 -12.50 -0.04
C LEU A 93 13.75 -11.49 -0.90
N LEU A 94 13.89 -10.18 -0.63
CA LEU A 94 13.05 -9.14 -1.21
C LEU A 94 13.83 -8.27 -2.19
N SER A 95 13.23 -8.03 -3.36
CA SER A 95 13.73 -7.02 -4.29
C SER A 95 13.66 -5.62 -3.65
N GLU A 96 14.51 -4.71 -4.11
CA GLU A 96 14.50 -3.31 -3.65
C GLU A 96 13.13 -2.64 -3.88
N GLY A 97 12.47 -2.97 -5.00
CA GLY A 97 11.12 -2.52 -5.31
C GLY A 97 10.09 -3.00 -4.29
N PHE A 98 10.16 -4.27 -3.87
CA PHE A 98 9.23 -4.82 -2.89
C PHE A 98 9.52 -4.33 -1.46
N GLN A 99 10.78 -4.09 -1.10
CA GLN A 99 11.12 -3.40 0.15
C GLN A 99 10.53 -1.99 0.19
N SER A 100 10.53 -1.28 -0.95
CA SER A 100 9.88 0.03 -1.07
C SER A 100 8.36 -0.09 -0.97
N TYR A 101 7.75 -1.08 -1.63
CA TYR A 101 6.33 -1.41 -1.51
C TYR A 101 5.91 -1.57 -0.04
N LEU A 102 6.62 -2.37 0.75
CA LEU A 102 6.26 -2.63 2.16
C LEU A 102 6.33 -1.34 3.00
N GLY A 103 7.28 -0.46 2.72
CA GLY A 103 7.36 0.83 3.39
C GLY A 103 6.22 1.79 3.00
N TYR A 104 5.81 1.80 1.72
CA TYR A 104 4.65 2.58 1.27
C TYR A 104 3.35 2.04 1.85
N GLU A 105 3.16 0.72 1.82
CA GLU A 105 1.99 0.04 2.38
C GLU A 105 1.79 0.40 3.85
N ALA A 106 2.85 0.31 4.66
CA ALA A 106 2.79 0.67 6.07
C ALA A 106 2.58 2.17 6.33
N SER A 107 2.76 3.02 5.31
CA SER A 107 2.63 4.47 5.45
C SER A 107 1.33 5.05 4.89
N ALA A 108 0.60 4.25 4.11
CA ALA A 108 -0.54 4.70 3.34
C ALA A 108 -1.76 4.96 4.22
N ALA A 109 -2.49 6.03 3.90
CA ALA A 109 -3.81 6.29 4.43
C ALA A 109 -4.89 5.57 3.61
N VAL A 110 -4.67 5.43 2.30
CA VAL A 110 -5.52 4.64 1.40
C VAL A 110 -4.65 3.77 0.52
N ILE A 111 -5.03 2.50 0.38
CA ILE A 111 -4.41 1.54 -0.55
C ILE A 111 -5.48 1.06 -1.51
N ARG A 112 -5.23 1.25 -2.80
CA ARG A 112 -6.09 0.77 -3.89
C ARG A 112 -5.34 -0.32 -4.62
N ASN A 113 -5.87 -1.53 -4.66
CA ASN A 113 -5.22 -2.64 -5.33
C ASN A 113 -6.15 -3.24 -6.38
N PHE A 114 -5.69 -3.24 -7.63
CA PHE A 114 -6.35 -3.92 -8.74
C PHE A 114 -5.59 -5.18 -9.13
N GLU A 115 -6.30 -6.30 -9.19
CA GLU A 115 -5.77 -7.57 -9.66
C GLU A 115 -6.69 -8.21 -10.71
N ALA A 116 -6.09 -8.61 -11.83
CA ALA A 116 -6.83 -9.26 -12.93
C ALA A 116 -6.75 -10.80 -12.89
N LEU A 117 -5.64 -11.36 -12.37
CA LEU A 117 -5.32 -12.78 -12.53
C LEU A 117 -5.08 -13.52 -11.20
N PHE A 118 -4.91 -12.83 -10.09
CA PHE A 118 -4.77 -13.46 -8.79
C PHE A 118 -5.61 -12.72 -7.76
N ILE A 119 -5.94 -13.38 -6.66
CA ILE A 119 -6.51 -12.68 -5.51
C ILE A 119 -5.45 -11.73 -4.93
N PRO A 120 -5.79 -10.47 -4.61
CA PRO A 120 -4.86 -9.54 -3.96
C PRO A 120 -4.16 -10.16 -2.76
N GLY A 121 -2.85 -9.96 -2.65
CA GLY A 121 -2.03 -10.65 -1.64
C GLY A 121 -2.45 -10.41 -0.19
N LEU A 122 -3.13 -9.31 0.12
CA LEU A 122 -3.72 -9.03 1.44
C LEU A 122 -5.03 -9.78 1.67
N LEU A 123 -5.67 -10.30 0.63
CA LEU A 123 -6.90 -11.10 0.71
C LEU A 123 -6.62 -12.60 0.58
N GLN A 124 -5.38 -13.04 0.37
CA GLN A 124 -5.07 -14.45 0.19
C GLN A 124 -5.11 -15.21 1.52
N THR A 125 -5.67 -16.43 1.50
CA THR A 125 -5.50 -17.42 2.56
C THR A 125 -4.11 -18.04 2.49
N GLU A 126 -3.66 -18.66 3.57
CA GLU A 126 -2.40 -19.40 3.60
C GLU A 126 -2.37 -20.50 2.52
N GLY A 127 -3.46 -21.27 2.37
CA GLY A 127 -3.54 -22.35 1.38
C GLY A 127 -3.43 -21.85 -0.07
N TYR A 128 -4.09 -20.72 -0.38
CA TYR A 128 -3.99 -20.09 -1.69
C TYR A 128 -2.57 -19.54 -1.96
N ALA A 129 -2.02 -18.78 -1.00
CA ALA A 129 -0.68 -18.22 -1.09
C ALA A 129 0.41 -19.30 -1.24
N ARG A 130 0.31 -20.37 -0.45
CA ARG A 130 1.21 -21.53 -0.52
C ARG A 130 1.18 -22.18 -1.90
N THR A 131 -0.02 -22.34 -2.47
CA THR A 131 -0.18 -22.90 -3.82
C THR A 131 0.50 -22.05 -4.89
N ILE A 132 0.37 -20.72 -4.81
CA ILE A 132 1.07 -19.81 -5.74
C ILE A 132 2.59 -19.94 -5.57
N LEU A 133 3.10 -19.93 -4.33
CA LEU A 133 4.53 -20.01 -4.06
C LEU A 133 5.14 -21.34 -4.53
N GLN A 134 4.38 -22.43 -4.58
CA GLN A 134 4.86 -23.69 -5.14
C GLN A 134 5.26 -23.59 -6.61
N GLN A 135 4.64 -22.69 -7.39
CA GLN A 135 4.99 -22.43 -8.80
C GLN A 135 6.20 -21.51 -8.96
N SER A 136 6.67 -20.89 -7.87
CA SER A 136 7.89 -20.07 -7.87
C SER A 136 9.15 -20.93 -7.96
N VAL A 137 10.18 -20.37 -8.60
CA VAL A 137 11.54 -20.93 -8.65
C VAL A 137 12.38 -20.61 -7.40
N VAL A 138 11.86 -19.80 -6.49
CA VAL A 138 12.52 -19.43 -5.22
C VAL A 138 12.45 -20.61 -4.24
N GLU A 139 13.54 -20.89 -3.53
CA GLU A 139 13.63 -22.01 -2.58
C GLU A 139 13.00 -21.66 -1.22
N GLU A 140 13.12 -20.41 -0.77
CA GLU A 140 12.65 -19.89 0.52
C GLU A 140 11.13 -19.63 0.54
N LYS A 141 10.34 -20.63 0.16
CA LYS A 141 8.88 -20.55 0.01
C LYS A 141 8.17 -20.36 1.36
N GLU A 142 8.64 -21.01 2.42
CA GLU A 142 8.02 -20.90 3.74
C GLU A 142 8.26 -19.54 4.37
N GLU A 143 9.45 -18.95 4.20
CA GLU A 143 9.78 -17.62 4.67
C GLU A 143 8.96 -16.54 3.94
N LEU A 144 8.77 -16.70 2.63
CA LEU A 144 7.90 -15.81 1.84
C LEU A 144 6.42 -15.94 2.22
N LEU A 145 5.98 -17.16 2.56
CA LEU A 145 4.62 -17.39 3.04
C LEU A 145 4.41 -16.72 4.41
N ASP A 146 5.33 -16.93 5.35
CA ASP A 146 5.30 -16.31 6.68
C ASP A 146 5.32 -14.78 6.59
N LEU A 147 6.18 -14.21 5.73
CA LEU A 147 6.18 -12.77 5.43
C LEU A 147 4.81 -12.29 4.94
N ARG A 148 4.18 -13.03 4.02
CA ARG A 148 2.86 -12.66 3.46
C ARG A 148 1.76 -12.70 4.52
N MET A 149 1.75 -13.71 5.39
CA MET A 149 0.75 -13.83 6.46
C MET A 149 0.93 -12.74 7.52
N LYS A 150 2.17 -12.46 7.94
CA LYS A 150 2.48 -11.32 8.84
C LYS A 150 2.04 -9.99 8.23
N ARG A 151 2.32 -9.77 6.95
CA ARG A 151 1.86 -8.57 6.23
C ARG A 151 0.33 -8.44 6.28
N GLN A 152 -0.39 -9.53 6.07
CA GLN A 152 -1.86 -9.54 6.11
C GLN A 152 -2.38 -9.20 7.50
N GLU A 153 -1.86 -9.83 8.55
CA GLU A 153 -2.26 -9.56 9.94
C GLU A 153 -2.08 -8.07 10.28
N ARG A 154 -0.93 -7.49 9.93
CA ARG A 154 -0.63 -6.09 10.20
C ARG A 154 -1.58 -5.12 9.49
N MET A 155 -1.90 -5.38 8.23
CA MET A 155 -2.72 -4.46 7.43
C MET A 155 -4.22 -4.63 7.68
N LEU A 156 -4.70 -5.86 7.88
CA LEU A 156 -6.12 -6.11 8.09
C LEU A 156 -6.56 -5.94 9.55
N VAL A 157 -5.70 -6.30 10.50
CA VAL A 157 -6.06 -6.39 11.93
C VAL A 157 -5.45 -5.23 12.72
N GLU A 158 -4.15 -5.00 12.61
CA GLU A 158 -3.45 -4.01 13.45
C GLU A 158 -3.63 -2.56 12.96
N SER A 159 -3.78 -2.36 11.65
CA SER A 159 -3.79 -1.04 11.00
C SER A 159 -5.17 -0.61 10.49
N SER A 160 -6.17 -0.63 11.37
CA SER A 160 -7.56 -0.30 11.01
C SER A 160 -7.82 1.15 10.56
N GLU A 161 -6.82 2.04 10.65
CA GLU A 161 -6.92 3.43 10.15
C GLU A 161 -6.65 3.54 8.64
N THR A 162 -6.01 2.54 8.02
CA THR A 162 -5.73 2.54 6.57
C THR A 162 -6.95 2.02 5.82
N GLU A 163 -7.48 2.82 4.89
CA GLU A 163 -8.56 2.38 4.00
C GLU A 163 -8.00 1.45 2.90
N LEU A 164 -8.53 0.23 2.81
CA LEU A 164 -8.11 -0.78 1.86
C LEU A 164 -9.21 -1.02 0.84
N ARG A 165 -8.90 -0.84 -0.45
CA ARG A 165 -9.87 -0.94 -1.54
C ARG A 165 -9.35 -1.88 -2.61
N PHE A 166 -10.07 -2.97 -2.83
CA PHE A 166 -9.68 -4.03 -3.74
C PHE A 166 -10.64 -4.08 -4.92
N LEU A 167 -10.09 -4.09 -6.13
CA LEU A 167 -10.82 -4.42 -7.35
C LEU A 167 -10.27 -5.71 -7.93
N ILE A 168 -11.16 -6.68 -8.12
CA ILE A 168 -10.80 -8.03 -8.56
C ILE A 168 -11.56 -8.31 -9.85
N ASP A 169 -10.85 -8.64 -10.93
CA ASP A 169 -11.52 -9.16 -12.13
C ASP A 169 -12.12 -10.54 -11.83
N GLU A 170 -13.31 -10.83 -12.35
CA GLU A 170 -13.97 -12.13 -12.16
C GLU A 170 -13.07 -13.32 -12.56
N ALA A 171 -12.13 -13.14 -13.50
CA ALA A 171 -11.16 -14.16 -13.86
C ALA A 171 -10.30 -14.62 -12.68
N ALA A 172 -9.92 -13.72 -11.76
CA ALA A 172 -9.15 -14.09 -10.57
C ALA A 172 -9.92 -14.99 -9.61
N LEU A 173 -11.25 -14.85 -9.56
CA LEU A 173 -12.14 -15.63 -8.69
C LEU A 173 -12.54 -16.97 -9.31
N ARG A 174 -12.61 -17.04 -10.64
CA ARG A 174 -13.00 -18.26 -11.39
C ARG A 174 -11.83 -19.19 -11.70
N ARG A 175 -10.59 -18.69 -11.68
CA ARG A 175 -9.40 -19.50 -11.93
C ARG A 175 -9.07 -20.33 -10.70
N VAL A 176 -9.16 -21.65 -10.85
CA VAL A 176 -8.83 -22.57 -9.76
C VAL A 176 -7.33 -22.51 -9.47
N VAL A 177 -6.99 -22.06 -8.28
CA VAL A 177 -5.64 -22.15 -7.71
C VAL A 177 -5.67 -23.25 -6.67
N GLY A 178 -4.94 -24.33 -6.95
CA GLY A 178 -4.86 -25.50 -6.06
C GLY A 178 -6.03 -26.45 -6.33
N ASN A 179 -7.04 -26.41 -5.46
CA ASN A 179 -8.21 -27.29 -5.56
C ASN A 179 -9.50 -26.57 -5.11
N PRO A 180 -10.69 -27.16 -5.29
CA PRO A 180 -11.95 -26.54 -4.91
C PRO A 180 -12.06 -26.13 -3.44
N ALA A 181 -11.50 -26.91 -2.51
CA ALA A 181 -11.53 -26.58 -1.08
C ALA A 181 -10.66 -25.35 -0.75
N VAL A 182 -9.50 -25.21 -1.40
CA VAL A 182 -8.67 -24.00 -1.29
C VAL A 182 -9.42 -22.78 -1.81
N MET A 183 -10.13 -22.91 -2.94
CA MET A 183 -10.92 -21.81 -3.51
C MET A 183 -12.14 -21.46 -2.65
N GLU A 184 -12.84 -22.44 -2.09
CA GLU A 184 -13.97 -22.22 -1.19
C GLU A 184 -13.53 -21.44 0.06
N ALA A 185 -12.48 -21.91 0.73
CA ALA A 185 -11.88 -21.21 1.87
C ALA A 185 -11.40 -19.79 1.50
N GLN A 186 -10.88 -19.62 0.27
CA GLN A 186 -10.45 -18.32 -0.23
C GLN A 186 -11.62 -17.36 -0.43
N LEU A 187 -12.76 -17.81 -0.94
CA LEU A 187 -13.95 -16.98 -1.11
C LEU A 187 -14.58 -16.62 0.25
N ASP A 188 -14.62 -17.57 1.19
CA ASP A 188 -15.06 -17.33 2.58
C ASP A 188 -14.20 -16.28 3.28
N HIS A 189 -12.88 -16.35 3.09
CA HIS A 189 -11.97 -15.36 3.64
C HIS A 189 -12.20 -13.95 3.07
N ILE A 190 -12.47 -13.84 1.76
CA ILE A 190 -12.80 -12.54 1.15
C ILE A 190 -14.11 -12.00 1.73
N GLU A 191 -15.14 -12.83 1.88
CA GLU A 191 -16.41 -12.42 2.49
C GLU A 191 -16.19 -11.90 3.92
N SER A 192 -15.50 -12.69 4.75
CA SER A 192 -15.19 -12.29 6.13
C SER A 192 -14.38 -10.99 6.17
N THR A 193 -13.38 -10.84 5.31
CA THR A 193 -12.51 -9.64 5.29
C THR A 193 -13.26 -8.42 4.77
N SER A 194 -14.19 -8.60 3.82
CA SER A 194 -15.05 -7.52 3.29
C SER A 194 -16.04 -6.96 4.31
N SER A 195 -16.23 -7.63 5.45
CA SER A 195 -17.06 -7.14 6.56
C SER A 195 -16.34 -6.13 7.47
N LEU A 196 -15.03 -5.95 7.30
CA LEU A 196 -14.26 -4.95 8.04
C LEU A 196 -14.57 -3.54 7.51
N ASN A 197 -14.82 -2.59 8.42
CA ASN A 197 -15.26 -1.23 8.06
C ASN A 197 -14.26 -0.44 7.20
N HIS A 198 -12.97 -0.80 7.27
CA HIS A 198 -11.90 -0.17 6.50
C HIS A 198 -11.52 -0.95 5.23
N VAL A 199 -12.28 -2.00 4.87
CA VAL A 199 -12.03 -2.81 3.68
C VAL A 199 -13.22 -2.74 2.72
N THR A 200 -12.95 -2.44 1.46
CA THR A 200 -13.91 -2.54 0.36
C THR A 200 -13.41 -3.53 -0.68
N VAL A 201 -14.25 -4.48 -1.08
CA VAL A 201 -13.94 -5.45 -2.15
C VAL A 201 -14.99 -5.36 -3.25
N GLY A 202 -14.56 -4.89 -4.42
CA GLY A 202 -15.35 -4.87 -5.66
C GLY A 202 -14.89 -5.94 -6.64
N VAL A 203 -15.84 -6.59 -7.30
CA VAL A 203 -15.60 -7.55 -8.37
C VAL A 203 -16.05 -6.95 -9.68
N VAL A 204 -15.22 -7.03 -10.73
CA VAL A 204 -15.59 -6.63 -12.09
C VAL A 204 -16.07 -7.88 -12.85
N PRO A 205 -17.39 -8.02 -13.14
CA PRO A 205 -17.91 -9.21 -13.80
C PRO A 205 -17.55 -9.27 -15.28
N PHE A 206 -17.46 -10.47 -15.85
CA PHE A 206 -17.15 -10.67 -17.28
C PHE A 206 -18.14 -9.96 -18.22
N ALA A 207 -19.40 -9.82 -17.79
CA ALA A 207 -20.45 -9.16 -18.57
C ALA A 207 -20.14 -7.68 -18.87
N ARG A 208 -19.18 -7.08 -18.15
CA ARG A 208 -18.76 -5.69 -18.38
C ARG A 208 -17.84 -5.52 -19.59
N GLY A 209 -17.24 -6.60 -20.09
CA GLY A 209 -16.32 -6.53 -21.22
C GLY A 209 -15.03 -5.78 -20.89
N LEU A 210 -14.57 -4.93 -21.81
CA LEU A 210 -13.34 -4.15 -21.65
C LEU A 210 -13.56 -2.92 -20.77
N TYR A 211 -12.65 -2.69 -19.83
CA TYR A 211 -12.62 -1.52 -18.96
C TYR A 211 -11.19 -0.97 -18.81
N PRO A 212 -11.02 0.27 -18.30
CA PRO A 212 -9.71 0.89 -18.17
C PRO A 212 -8.70 0.04 -17.38
N LEU A 213 -7.47 -0.02 -17.87
CA LEU A 213 -6.32 -0.64 -17.19
C LEU A 213 -6.43 -2.13 -16.81
N LEU A 214 -7.39 -2.88 -17.37
CA LEU A 214 -7.52 -4.34 -17.19
C LEU A 214 -6.21 -5.13 -17.40
N ARG A 215 -5.30 -4.66 -18.24
CA ARG A 215 -4.13 -5.44 -18.71
C ARG A 215 -3.03 -5.67 -17.67
N SER A 216 -2.96 -4.89 -16.60
CA SER A 216 -1.85 -4.97 -15.64
C SER A 216 -2.35 -4.74 -14.22
N PRO A 217 -1.94 -5.56 -13.24
CA PRO A 217 -2.20 -5.29 -11.84
C PRO A 217 -1.44 -4.04 -11.39
N TYR A 218 -2.02 -3.31 -10.45
CA TYR A 218 -1.39 -2.11 -9.90
C TYR A 218 -1.87 -1.83 -8.49
N VAL A 219 -1.00 -1.22 -7.69
CA VAL A 219 -1.32 -0.74 -6.35
C VAL A 219 -1.07 0.76 -6.29
N ILE A 220 -2.05 1.50 -5.78
CA ILE A 220 -1.95 2.94 -5.53
C ILE A 220 -1.89 3.16 -4.02
N PHE A 221 -0.85 3.85 -3.58
CA PHE A 221 -0.69 4.31 -2.20
C PHE A 221 -1.00 5.80 -2.15
N GLU A 222 -1.96 6.19 -1.32
CA GLU A 222 -2.27 7.59 -1.02
C GLU A 222 -1.87 7.89 0.44
N PHE A 223 -1.08 8.95 0.64
CA PHE A 223 -0.60 9.34 1.96
C PHE A 223 -1.42 10.50 2.52
N SER A 224 -1.69 10.49 3.83
CA SER A 224 -2.61 11.45 4.46
C SER A 224 -2.13 12.91 4.41
N ARG A 225 -0.82 13.19 4.28
CA ARG A 225 -0.27 14.53 4.54
C ARG A 225 0.95 14.97 3.70
N ALA A 226 0.84 14.88 2.38
CA ALA A 226 1.52 15.82 1.48
C ALA A 226 0.60 16.00 0.28
N GLU A 227 0.32 17.24 -0.12
CA GLU A 227 -0.75 17.67 -1.05
C GLU A 227 -0.77 17.00 -2.45
N GLN A 228 0.02 15.96 -2.72
CA GLN A 228 0.03 15.18 -3.97
C GLN A 228 0.93 13.93 -3.91
N GLU A 229 1.44 13.49 -2.76
CA GLU A 229 2.28 12.29 -2.77
C GLU A 229 1.41 11.05 -2.88
N ARG A 230 1.30 10.56 -4.11
CA ARG A 230 0.73 9.27 -4.45
C ARG A 230 1.79 8.47 -5.17
N VAL A 231 1.75 7.16 -4.95
CA VAL A 231 2.68 6.24 -5.58
C VAL A 231 1.89 5.12 -6.24
N VAL A 232 2.19 4.86 -7.51
CA VAL A 232 1.70 3.68 -8.21
C VAL A 232 2.82 2.67 -8.28
N TYR A 233 2.57 1.48 -7.76
CA TYR A 233 3.42 0.32 -7.91
C TYR A 233 2.85 -0.59 -8.99
N LEU A 234 3.65 -0.86 -10.02
CA LEU A 234 3.32 -1.78 -11.10
C LEU A 234 4.22 -3.01 -10.96
N GLU A 235 3.60 -4.17 -10.79
CA GLU A 235 4.31 -5.44 -10.79
C GLU A 235 4.49 -5.93 -12.23
N ASN A 236 5.73 -6.20 -12.62
CA ASN A 236 6.08 -6.73 -13.93
C ASN A 236 6.79 -8.08 -13.76
N PRO A 237 6.74 -8.97 -14.77
CA PRO A 237 7.48 -10.24 -14.71
C PRO A 237 8.97 -10.07 -14.40
N ASP A 238 9.58 -8.98 -14.88
CA ASP A 238 11.01 -8.70 -14.74
C ASP A 238 11.35 -7.76 -13.57
N GLY A 239 10.37 -7.42 -12.71
CA GLY A 239 10.58 -6.55 -11.55
C GLY A 239 9.40 -5.65 -11.23
N SER A 240 9.66 -4.39 -10.89
CA SER A 240 8.60 -3.43 -10.58
C SER A 240 8.92 -2.04 -11.11
N VAL A 241 7.86 -1.28 -11.39
CA VAL A 241 7.96 0.13 -11.73
C VAL A 241 7.20 0.92 -10.67
N ILE A 242 7.88 1.91 -10.11
CA ILE A 242 7.33 2.81 -9.10
C ILE A 242 7.15 4.18 -9.75
N LEU A 243 5.90 4.58 -9.98
CA LEU A 243 5.55 5.90 -10.46
C LEU A 243 5.22 6.79 -9.27
N ASN A 244 5.70 8.03 -9.31
CA ASN A 244 5.34 9.07 -8.35
C ASN A 244 4.90 10.32 -9.13
N ASN A 245 4.31 11.29 -8.44
CA ASN A 245 3.81 12.54 -9.05
C ASN A 245 4.89 13.43 -9.68
N LYS A 246 6.17 13.03 -9.72
CA LYS A 246 7.22 13.74 -10.46
C LYS A 246 7.34 13.10 -11.85
N ALA A 247 7.08 13.91 -12.88
CA ALA A 247 7.11 13.50 -14.29
C ALA A 247 8.28 12.56 -14.61
N ILE A 248 7.97 11.32 -15.00
CA ILE A 248 8.94 10.37 -15.51
C ILE A 248 8.94 10.48 -17.04
N VAL A 249 10.06 10.95 -17.59
CA VAL A 249 10.25 11.05 -19.04
C VAL A 249 10.21 9.64 -19.63
N GLY A 250 9.29 9.38 -20.56
CA GLY A 250 9.16 8.10 -21.28
C GLY A 250 8.05 7.16 -20.77
N VAL A 251 7.32 7.52 -19.71
CA VAL A 251 6.12 6.78 -19.28
C VAL A 251 4.89 7.48 -19.86
N GLN A 252 4.01 6.73 -20.52
CA GLN A 252 2.85 7.27 -21.22
C GLN A 252 1.70 7.69 -20.28
N ARG A 253 1.70 7.21 -19.02
CA ARG A 253 0.64 7.45 -18.04
C ARG A 253 1.15 8.11 -16.76
N SER A 254 0.36 9.03 -16.23
CA SER A 254 0.57 9.71 -14.94
C SER A 254 0.01 8.88 -13.78
N VAL A 255 0.30 9.26 -12.53
CA VAL A 255 -0.34 8.65 -11.35
C VAL A 255 -1.83 8.95 -11.33
N GLU A 256 -2.23 10.14 -11.76
CA GLU A 256 -3.63 10.58 -11.87
C GLU A 256 -4.43 9.66 -12.79
N ASP A 257 -3.86 9.23 -13.93
CA ASP A 257 -4.53 8.34 -14.88
C ASP A 257 -4.92 6.99 -14.23
N TYR A 258 -4.09 6.46 -13.32
CA TYR A 258 -4.40 5.21 -12.61
C TYR A 258 -5.52 5.39 -11.58
N ILE A 259 -5.61 6.56 -10.96
CA ILE A 259 -6.63 6.85 -9.95
C ILE A 259 -7.98 7.07 -10.63
N GLU A 260 -8.01 7.87 -11.69
CA GLU A 260 -9.22 8.09 -12.48
C GLU A 260 -9.75 6.77 -13.00
N ALA A 261 -8.88 5.92 -13.56
CA ALA A 261 -9.26 4.59 -14.00
C ALA A 261 -9.76 3.70 -12.85
N PHE A 262 -9.10 3.69 -11.69
CA PHE A 262 -9.55 2.90 -10.54
C PHE A 262 -10.95 3.34 -10.08
N TRP A 263 -11.19 4.65 -9.98
CA TRP A 263 -12.49 5.21 -9.60
C TRP A 263 -13.57 4.92 -10.64
N GLU A 264 -13.27 5.03 -11.93
CA GLU A 264 -14.20 4.68 -13.00
C GLU A 264 -14.61 3.19 -12.89
N VAL A 265 -13.63 2.29 -12.78
CA VAL A 265 -13.88 0.85 -12.66
C VAL A 265 -14.69 0.53 -11.41
N GLU A 266 -14.33 1.11 -10.28
CA GLU A 266 -15.05 0.87 -9.03
C GLU A 266 -16.51 1.32 -9.09
N ASN A 267 -16.78 2.50 -9.64
CA ASN A 267 -18.12 3.09 -9.59
C ASN A 267 -19.04 2.59 -10.72
N GLU A 268 -18.51 2.29 -11.91
CA GLU A 268 -19.34 1.96 -13.07
C GLU A 268 -19.36 0.46 -13.40
N TYR A 269 -18.25 -0.23 -13.12
CA TYR A 269 -18.03 -1.60 -13.59
C TYR A 269 -18.19 -2.62 -12.47
N ALA A 270 -17.63 -2.34 -11.29
CA ALA A 270 -17.58 -3.27 -10.18
C ALA A 270 -18.93 -3.46 -9.48
N ARG A 271 -19.07 -4.59 -8.79
CA ARG A 271 -20.14 -4.90 -7.84
C ARG A 271 -19.51 -5.29 -6.50
N PRO A 272 -20.16 -5.01 -5.36
CA PRO A 272 -19.72 -5.57 -4.09
C PRO A 272 -19.51 -7.08 -4.18
N PHE A 273 -18.47 -7.59 -3.51
CA PHE A 273 -18.15 -9.02 -3.54
C PHE A 273 -19.33 -9.91 -3.13
N SER A 274 -20.10 -9.50 -2.11
CA SER A 274 -21.30 -10.22 -1.66
C SER A 274 -22.35 -10.38 -2.77
N GLU A 275 -22.66 -9.30 -3.50
CA GLU A 275 -23.59 -9.35 -4.63
C GLU A 275 -23.09 -10.27 -5.75
N TRP A 276 -21.79 -10.20 -6.06
CA TRP A 276 -21.19 -11.11 -7.04
C TRP A 276 -21.25 -12.56 -6.59
N ARG A 277 -21.00 -12.83 -5.29
CA ARG A 277 -21.00 -14.18 -4.71
C ARG A 277 -22.40 -14.78 -4.75
N GLU A 278 -23.43 -14.02 -4.38
CA GLU A 278 -24.83 -14.43 -4.46
C GLU A 278 -25.24 -14.75 -5.90
N ALA A 279 -24.89 -13.88 -6.86
CA ALA A 279 -25.20 -14.08 -8.28
C ALA A 279 -24.42 -15.25 -8.91
N SER A 280 -23.26 -15.58 -8.36
CA SER A 280 -22.37 -16.65 -8.85
C SER A 280 -22.62 -18.00 -8.17
N ALA A 281 -23.45 -18.04 -7.12
CA ALA A 281 -23.88 -19.30 -6.53
C ALA A 281 -24.52 -20.16 -7.63
N PRO A 282 -24.17 -21.45 -7.75
CA PRO A 282 -24.84 -22.32 -8.69
C PRO A 282 -26.34 -22.23 -8.41
N ALA A 283 -27.14 -21.90 -9.43
CA ALA A 283 -28.58 -21.95 -9.33
C ALA A 283 -28.92 -23.29 -8.67
N THR A 284 -29.61 -23.26 -7.54
CA THR A 284 -30.12 -24.46 -6.89
C THR A 284 -30.92 -25.17 -7.95
N ILE A 285 -30.37 -26.25 -8.52
CA ILE A 285 -31.12 -27.12 -9.41
C ILE A 285 -32.25 -27.61 -8.51
N PRO A 286 -33.53 -27.26 -8.77
CA PRO A 286 -34.61 -27.81 -7.99
C PRO A 286 -34.47 -29.33 -8.07
N PRO A 287 -34.60 -30.06 -6.95
CA PRO A 287 -34.49 -31.52 -6.99
C PRO A 287 -35.53 -31.99 -7.99
N ASP A 288 -35.04 -32.49 -9.13
CA ASP A 288 -35.94 -32.92 -10.19
C ASP A 288 -36.78 -34.05 -9.63
N ILE A 289 -38.07 -33.88 -9.85
CA ILE A 289 -39.15 -34.69 -9.32
C ILE A 289 -39.03 -36.05 -10.00
N SER A 290 -39.07 -37.11 -9.18
CA SER A 290 -39.08 -38.54 -9.51
C SER A 290 -39.65 -38.93 -10.87
#